data_AF-A0A970L977-F1
#
_entry.id   AF-A0A970L977-F1
#
_cell.length_a   1.000
_cell.length_b   1.000
_cell.length_c   1.000
_cell.angle_alpha   90.00
_cell.angle_beta   90.00
_cell.angle_gamma   90.00
#
_symmetry.space_group_name_H-M   'P 1'
#
loop_
_entity.id
_entity.type
_entity.pdbx_description
1 polymer ?
#
loop_
_entity_poly.entity_id
_entity_poly.type
_entity_poly.pdbx_seq_one_letter_code
_entity_poly.pdbx_strand_id
1 'polypeptide(L)' 'MIFSTLFLAPPSAWQIAIVVLVILLLFGGRKIPELMRGLGSGIKEFKDATKEEDPKKSNNDSENKNENPS' A
#
# COMPACT_ATOMS: atom_id res chain seq x y z
N MET A 1 19.81 -27.15 -0.19
CA MET A 1 19.61 -26.84 -1.63
C MET A 1 18.33 -26.06 -1.88
N ILE A 2 17.17 -26.54 -1.41
CA ILE A 2 15.87 -25.83 -1.55
C ILE A 2 15.85 -24.38 -1.01
N PHE A 3 16.64 -24.09 0.03
CA PHE A 3 16.70 -22.76 0.65
C PHE A 3 17.45 -21.73 -0.21
N SER A 4 18.46 -22.18 -0.96
CA SER A 4 19.24 -21.31 -1.86
C SER A 4 18.47 -20.99 -3.15
N THR A 5 17.67 -21.93 -3.66
CA THR A 5 16.80 -21.72 -4.83
C THR A 5 15.63 -20.79 -4.52
N LEU A 6 15.15 -20.78 -3.26
CA LEU A 6 14.07 -19.92 -2.80
C LEU A 6 14.46 -18.44 -2.75
N PHE A 7 15.76 -18.13 -2.64
CA PHE A 7 16.26 -16.76 -2.56
C PHE A 7 16.59 -16.14 -3.93
N LEU A 8 16.97 -16.97 -4.92
CA LEU A 8 17.39 -16.49 -6.24
C LEU A 8 16.23 -16.40 -7.25
N ALA A 9 15.18 -17.21 -7.07
CA ALA A 9 13.97 -17.12 -7.87
C ALA A 9 12.93 -16.23 -7.17
N PRO A 10 12.18 -15.38 -7.91
CA PRO A 10 11.10 -14.61 -7.32
C PRO A 10 10.09 -15.57 -6.66
N PRO A 11 9.69 -15.31 -5.40
CA PRO A 11 8.85 -16.24 -4.67
C PRO A 11 7.50 -16.35 -5.37
N SER A 12 7.05 -17.59 -5.56
CA SER A 12 5.73 -17.88 -6.08
C SER A 12 4.65 -17.39 -5.11
N ALA A 13 3.44 -17.13 -5.63
CA ALA A 13 2.32 -16.64 -4.81
C ALA A 13 2.05 -17.50 -3.57
N TRP A 14 2.28 -18.81 -3.67
CA TRP A 14 2.13 -19.75 -2.56
C TRP A 14 3.14 -19.53 -1.43
N GLN A 15 4.39 -19.21 -1.78
CA GLN A 15 5.46 -18.95 -0.81
C GLN A 15 5.19 -17.63 -0.07
N ILE A 16 4.74 -16.60 -0.80
CA ILE A 16 4.36 -15.30 -0.21
C ILE A 16 3.21 -15.51 0.79
N ALA A 17 2.18 -16.29 0.44
CA ALA A 17 1.07 -16.59 1.34
C ALA A 17 1.52 -17.26 2.65
N ILE A 18 2.45 -18.22 2.57
CA ILE A 18 3.02 -18.88 3.76
C ILE A 18 3.79 -17.89 4.64
N VAL A 19 4.62 -17.03 4.05
CA VAL A 19 5.38 -16.02 4.81
C VAL A 19 4.44 -15.04 5.50
N VAL A 20 3.43 -14.54 4.79
CA VAL A 20 2.42 -13.64 5.36
C VAL A 20 1.68 -14.33 6.50
N LEU A 21 1.32 -15.60 6.37
CA LEU A 21 0.65 -16.36 7.42
C LEU A 21 1.51 -16.49 8.69
N VAL A 22 2.81 -16.77 8.54
CA VAL A 22 3.74 -16.83 9.69
C VAL A 22 3.86 -15.47 10.37
N ILE A 23 4.02 -14.39 9.61
CA ILE A 23 4.04 -13.02 10.16
C ILE A 23 2.73 -12.71 10.88
N LEU A 24 1.59 -13.13 10.31
CA LEU A 24 0.27 -12.92 10.90
C LEU A 24 0.11 -13.69 12.23
N LEU A 25 0.71 -14.87 12.36
CA LEU A 25 0.71 -15.63 13.61
C LEU A 25 1.61 -15.00 14.68
N LEU A 26 2.77 -14.45 14.28
CA LEU A 26 3.72 -13.80 15.21
C LEU A 26 3.22 -12.43 15.68
N PHE A 27 2.70 -11.61 14.77
CA PHE A 27 2.26 -10.25 15.06
C PHE A 27 0.76 -10.15 15.35
N GLY A 28 -0.03 -11.15 14.97
CA GLY A 28 -1.49 -11.12 15.04
C GLY A 28 -2.14 -10.36 13.89
N GLY A 29 -3.36 -10.75 13.52
CA GLY A 29 -4.12 -10.14 12.41
C GLY A 29 -4.47 -8.65 12.55
N ARG A 30 -4.36 -8.10 13.76
CA ARG A 30 -4.74 -6.70 14.05
C ARG A 30 -3.62 -5.68 13.80
N LYS A 31 -2.35 -6.08 13.84
CA LYS A 31 -1.22 -5.14 13.74
C LYS A 31 -0.90 -4.70 12.31
N ILE A 32 -1.06 -5.59 11.33
CA ILE A 32 -0.88 -5.24 9.90
C ILE A 32 -1.82 -4.10 9.46
N PRO A 33 -3.16 -4.16 9.68
CA PRO A 33 -4.06 -3.08 9.27
C PRO A 33 -3.85 -1.78 10.07
N GLU A 34 -3.42 -1.87 11.33
CA GLU A 34 -3.10 -0.71 12.15
C GLU A 34 -1.86 0.05 11.62
N LEU A 35 -0.79 -0.70 11.27
CA LEU A 35 0.39 -0.14 10.62
C LEU A 35 0.09 0.42 9.22
N MET A 36 -0.74 -0.27 8.43
CA MET A 36 -1.16 0.22 7.11
C MET A 36 -1.95 1.52 7.19
N ARG A 37 -2.84 1.66 8.18
CA ARG A 37 -3.59 2.91 8.40
C ARG A 37 -2.66 4.05 8.79
N GLY A 38 -1.70 3.82 9.69
CA GLY A 38 -0.69 4.82 10.07
C GLY A 38 0.22 5.24 8.91
N LEU A 39 0.74 4.26 8.15
CA LEU A 39 1.60 4.52 6.99
C LEU A 39 0.85 5.23 5.86
N GLY A 40 -0.42 4.84 5.63
CA GLY A 40 -1.28 5.43 4.60
C GLY A 40 -1.61 6.90 4.87
N SER A 41 -1.93 7.25 6.13
CA SER A 41 -2.12 8.64 6.52
C SER A 41 -0.84 9.46 6.36
N GLY A 42 0.31 8.94 6.79
CA GLY A 42 1.60 9.63 6.65
C GLY A 42 2.02 9.86 5.19
N ILE A 43 1.80 8.88 4.31
CA ILE A 43 2.04 9.04 2.86
C ILE A 43 1.08 10.06 2.25
N LYS A 44 -0.18 10.11 2.69
CA LYS A 44 -1.16 11.09 2.22
C LYS A 44 -0.74 12.51 2.62
N GLU A 45 -0.43 12.74 3.90
CA GLU A 45 0.03 14.03 4.41
C GLU A 45 1.34 14.48 3.74
N PHE A 46 2.28 13.55 3.54
CA PHE A 46 3.52 13.83 2.80
C PHE A 46 3.23 14.28 1.37
N LYS A 47 2.34 13.57 0.65
CA LYS A 47 1.95 13.93 -0.72
C LYS A 47 1.22 15.28 -0.79
N ASP A 48 0.38 15.58 0.19
CA ASP A 48 -0.38 16.82 0.26
C ASP A 48 0.57 18.01 0.51
N ALA A 49 1.52 17.88 1.46
CA ALA A 49 2.54 18.89 1.71
C ALA A 49 3.44 19.14 0.49
N THR A 50 3.92 18.09 -0.18
CA THR A 50 4.74 18.24 -1.40
C THR A 50 3.95 18.85 -2.57
N LYS A 51 2.62 18.71 -2.62
CA LYS A 51 1.77 19.35 -3.64
C LYS A 51 1.61 20.85 -3.44
N GLU A 52 1.59 21.32 -2.20
CA GLU A 52 1.49 22.76 -1.89
C GLU A 52 2.77 23.51 -2.27
N GLU A 53 3.92 22.84 -2.24
CA GLU A 53 5.22 23.38 -2.64
C GLU A 53 5.41 23.45 -4.17
N ASP A 54 4.57 22.74 -4.94
CA ASP A 54 4.66 22.62 -6.40
C ASP A 54 3.40 23.25 -7.06
N PRO A 55 3.33 24.59 -7.22
CA PRO A 55 2.13 25.32 -7.64
C PRO A 55 1.62 24.98 -9.06
N LYS A 56 2.28 24.08 -9.78
CA LYS A 56 1.91 23.64 -11.13
C LYS A 56 1.03 22.39 -11.19
N LYS A 57 0.70 21.74 -10.07
CA LYS A 57 -0.02 20.44 -10.09
C LYS A 57 -1.32 20.41 -9.26
N SER A 58 -2.11 21.48 -9.32
CA SER A 58 -3.46 21.53 -8.77
C SER A 58 -4.51 21.66 -9.86
N ASN A 59 -4.66 20.62 -10.69
CA ASN A 59 -5.87 20.32 -11.49
C ASN A 59 -5.74 18.87 -11.97
N ASN A 60 -6.84 18.12 -12.03
CA ASN A 60 -6.95 16.67 -12.29
C ASN A 60 -6.82 15.76 -11.07
N ASP A 61 -7.86 15.72 -10.23
CA ASP A 61 -8.34 14.46 -9.61
C ASP A 61 -9.71 14.68 -8.91
N SER A 62 -10.56 15.52 -9.48
CA SER A 62 -11.95 15.69 -9.02
C SER A 62 -12.85 16.02 -10.21
N GLU A 63 -12.83 15.16 -11.21
CA GLU A 63 -13.90 15.09 -12.22
C GLU A 63 -14.50 13.69 -12.19
N ASN A 64 -15.35 13.47 -11.20
CA ASN A 64 -16.55 12.67 -11.37
C ASN A 64 -17.67 13.44 -10.66
N LYS A 65 -18.01 14.58 -11.25
CA LYS A 65 -19.28 15.23 -10.99
C LYS A 65 -20.33 14.34 -11.65
N ASN A 66 -21.26 13.85 -10.83
CA ASN A 66 -22.54 13.34 -11.28
C ASN A 66 -23.12 14.27 -12.35
N GLU A 67 -23.06 13.82 -13.59
CA GLU A 67 -23.84 14.35 -14.70
C GLU A 67 -24.84 13.27 -15.09
N ASN A 68 -26.02 13.30 -14.50
CA ASN A 68 -27.19 13.21 -15.36
C ASN A 68 -28.21 14.28 -14.95
N PRO A 69 -28.47 15.27 -15.82
CA PRO A 69 -29.50 16.26 -15.64
C PRO A 69 -30.86 15.74 -16.14
N SER A 70 -31.91 16.08 -15.38
CA SER A 70 -33.35 15.98 -15.71
C SER A 70 -34.00 14.60 -15.59
#